data_AF-A0A841J320-F1
#
_entry.id   AF-A0A841J320-F1
#
_cell.length_a   1.000
_cell.length_b   1.000
_cell.length_c   1.000
_cell.angle_alpha   90.00
_cell.angle_beta   90.00
_cell.angle_gamma   90.00
#
_symmetry.space_group_name_H-M   'P 1'
#
loop_
_entity.id
_entity.type
_entity.pdbx_description
1 polymer ?
#
loop_
_entity_poly.entity_id
_entity_poly.type
_entity_poly.pdbx_seq_one_letter_code
_entity_poly.pdbx_strand_id
1 'polypeptide(L)'
;MTLSAAAEASPRLYSQIDHDDRGNFHYQGDLYRPADDLPTLCRRIEAHLASHFPEIRFAIRSERFSGGRKITAEVLDAPEDLSTREAQEVFITGVRDQIERFGFCRTNPLQDYWNCSFYSEVAIRQAYWGALAARRGKANPVDNLVSLASFKKRLKVGDSLTLLHAPYQHRALGATRKVIQIRSKDFVFEGRSYCDFPRASNFACDGRLVRIAVGNEHEPDAHLLYQWHPQRPE
;
A
#
# COMPACT_ATOMS: atom_id res chain seq x y z
N MET A 1 5.30 52.76 21.32
CA MET A 1 4.36 51.69 20.96
C MET A 1 4.83 51.08 19.65
N THR A 2 5.42 49.89 19.70
CA THR A 2 5.84 49.13 18.52
C THR A 2 4.64 48.35 18.00
N LEU A 3 4.19 48.67 16.77
CA LEU A 3 3.17 47.91 16.06
C LEU A 3 3.76 46.53 15.71
N SER A 4 3.22 45.48 16.33
CA SER A 4 3.48 44.10 15.92
C SER A 4 2.92 43.92 14.52
N ALA A 5 3.77 43.60 13.54
CA ALA A 5 3.32 43.14 12.25
C ALA A 5 2.44 41.88 12.44
N ALA A 6 1.31 41.82 11.74
CA ALA A 6 0.48 40.62 11.71
C ALA A 6 1.31 39.47 11.13
N ALA A 7 1.35 38.33 11.80
CA ALA A 7 1.97 37.13 11.26
C ALA A 7 1.30 36.80 9.92
N GLU A 8 2.09 36.69 8.85
CA GLU A 8 1.58 36.26 7.55
C GLU A 8 0.87 34.91 7.72
N ALA A 9 -0.38 34.84 7.27
CA ALA A 9 -1.14 33.60 7.33
C ALA A 9 -0.42 32.54 6.49
N SER A 10 -0.19 31.36 7.07
CA SER A 10 0.43 30.24 6.35
C SER A 10 -0.31 29.98 5.03
N PRO A 11 0.41 29.69 3.93
CA PRO A 11 -0.22 29.39 2.66
C PRO A 11 -1.13 28.16 2.82
N ARG A 12 -2.35 28.25 2.28
CA ARG A 12 -3.31 27.13 2.30
C ARG A 12 -2.74 25.96 1.50
N LEU A 13 -2.95 24.75 2.01
CA LEU A 13 -2.54 23.52 1.35
C LEU A 13 -3.57 23.07 0.30
N TYR A 14 -3.17 22.20 -0.62
CA TYR A 14 -4.04 21.72 -1.71
C TYR A 14 -5.32 21.09 -1.17
N SER A 15 -5.20 20.25 -0.13
CA SER A 15 -6.32 19.56 0.53
C SER A 15 -7.29 20.50 1.24
N GLN A 16 -6.91 21.74 1.49
CA GLN A 16 -7.69 22.75 2.22
C GLN A 16 -8.44 23.70 1.28
N ILE A 17 -8.35 23.50 -0.03
CA ILE A 17 -9.06 24.32 -1.02
C ILE A 17 -10.38 23.66 -1.39
N ASP A 18 -11.47 24.37 -1.12
CA ASP A 18 -12.80 23.98 -1.59
C ASP A 18 -13.03 24.41 -3.04
N HIS A 19 -13.98 23.74 -3.70
CA HIS A 19 -14.50 24.23 -4.97
C HIS A 19 -15.41 25.44 -4.71
N ASP A 20 -15.41 26.40 -5.62
CA ASP A 20 -16.38 27.49 -5.56
C ASP A 20 -17.80 27.03 -5.93
N ASP A 21 -18.79 27.92 -5.78
CA ASP A 21 -20.20 27.64 -6.07
C ASP A 21 -20.46 27.22 -7.52
N ARG A 22 -19.51 27.41 -8.43
CA ARG A 22 -19.56 27.04 -9.85
C ARG A 22 -18.78 25.76 -10.14
N GLY A 23 -18.26 25.10 -9.12
CA GLY A 23 -17.44 23.90 -9.24
C GLY A 23 -16.02 24.17 -9.76
N ASN A 24 -15.53 25.42 -9.73
CA ASN A 24 -14.13 25.69 -10.05
C ASN A 24 -13.25 25.37 -8.84
N PHE A 25 -12.16 24.68 -9.12
CA PHE A 25 -11.06 24.50 -8.19
C PHE A 25 -9.86 25.30 -8.68
N HIS A 26 -9.29 26.14 -7.82
CA HIS A 26 -8.07 26.88 -8.14
C HIS A 26 -7.09 26.80 -6.97
N TYR A 27 -5.99 26.12 -7.22
CA TYR A 27 -4.85 26.05 -6.32
C TYR A 27 -3.57 26.47 -7.05
N GLN A 28 -2.77 27.28 -6.38
CA GLN A 28 -1.40 27.57 -6.78
C GLN A 28 -0.53 27.50 -5.53
N GLY A 29 0.45 26.60 -5.56
CA GLY A 29 1.39 26.44 -4.49
C GLY A 29 2.36 27.61 -4.38
N ASP A 30 2.79 27.91 -3.15
CA ASP A 30 3.72 28.99 -2.83
C ASP A 30 5.15 28.74 -3.32
N LEU A 31 5.50 27.48 -3.62
CA LEU A 31 6.81 27.07 -4.14
C LEU A 31 6.82 26.88 -5.67
N TYR A 32 5.68 27.12 -6.32
CA TYR A 32 5.52 26.98 -7.77
C TYR A 32 6.45 27.93 -8.53
N ARG A 33 7.16 27.39 -9.54
CA ARG A 33 7.99 28.15 -10.46
C ARG A 33 7.66 27.73 -11.91
N PRO A 34 7.10 28.63 -12.73
CA PRO A 34 6.71 28.30 -14.11
C PRO A 34 7.86 27.81 -15.00
N ALA A 35 9.09 28.26 -14.74
CA ALA A 35 10.26 27.94 -15.54
C ALA A 35 10.87 26.55 -15.24
N ASP A 36 10.38 25.83 -14.22
CA ASP A 36 10.96 24.57 -13.83
C ASP A 36 10.66 23.45 -14.84
N ASP A 37 11.74 22.92 -15.42
CA ASP A 37 11.68 21.65 -16.13
C ASP A 37 11.43 20.48 -15.15
N LEU A 38 11.00 19.34 -15.69
CA LEU A 38 10.60 18.20 -14.87
C LEU A 38 11.74 17.65 -13.98
N PRO A 39 12.98 17.47 -14.47
CA PRO A 39 14.09 17.05 -13.60
C PRO A 39 14.39 18.03 -12.46
N THR A 40 14.38 19.34 -12.73
CA THR A 40 14.63 20.36 -11.71
C THR A 40 13.50 20.39 -10.67
N LEU A 41 12.26 20.30 -11.12
CA LEU A 41 11.09 20.18 -10.27
C LEU A 41 11.20 18.96 -9.34
N CYS A 42 11.54 17.78 -9.87
CA CYS A 42 11.72 16.56 -9.08
C CYS A 42 12.80 16.72 -8.00
N ARG A 43 13.98 17.27 -8.35
CA ARG A 43 15.05 17.51 -7.38
C ARG A 43 14.64 18.48 -6.26
N ARG A 44 13.89 19.53 -6.60
CA ARG A 44 13.39 20.49 -5.60
C ARG A 44 12.37 19.85 -4.67
N ILE A 45 11.45 19.05 -5.20
CA ILE A 45 10.46 18.31 -4.41
C ILE A 45 11.18 17.30 -3.50
N GLU A 46 12.15 16.54 -4.02
CA GLU A 46 12.93 15.58 -3.26
C GLU A 46 13.65 16.24 -2.08
N ALA A 47 14.36 17.35 -2.32
CA ALA A 47 15.04 18.11 -1.28
C ALA A 47 14.05 18.68 -0.24
N HIS A 48 12.89 19.15 -0.67
CA HIS A 48 11.85 19.65 0.21
C HIS A 48 11.26 18.57 1.10
N LEU A 49 10.91 17.41 0.52
CA LEU A 49 10.38 16.29 1.30
C LEU A 49 11.41 15.78 2.30
N ALA A 50 12.69 15.65 1.90
CA ALA A 50 13.76 15.24 2.81
C ALA A 50 13.95 16.24 3.98
N SER A 51 13.77 17.54 3.74
CA SER A 51 13.84 18.56 4.80
C SER A 51 12.60 18.60 5.69
N HIS A 52 11.42 18.35 5.13
CA HIS A 52 10.15 18.45 5.86
C HIS A 52 9.81 17.17 6.62
N PHE A 53 10.25 16.02 6.13
CA PHE A 53 10.02 14.70 6.69
C PHE A 53 11.36 13.95 6.87
N PRO A 54 12.21 14.38 7.81
CA PRO A 54 13.58 13.85 7.94
C PRO A 54 13.65 12.36 8.28
N GLU A 55 12.60 11.83 8.92
CA GLU A 55 12.49 10.41 9.31
C GLU A 55 11.92 9.52 8.19
N ILE A 56 11.47 10.11 7.07
CA ILE A 56 10.80 9.39 5.99
C ILE A 56 11.74 9.31 4.78
N ARG A 57 11.88 8.11 4.23
CA ARG A 57 12.65 7.86 3.02
C ARG A 57 11.73 7.80 1.82
N PHE A 58 11.95 8.69 0.87
CA PHE A 58 11.23 8.71 -0.41
C PHE A 58 12.16 8.36 -1.57
N ALA A 59 11.57 7.85 -2.66
CA ALA A 59 12.14 7.93 -4.00
C ALA A 59 11.20 8.73 -4.90
N ILE A 60 11.72 9.75 -5.58
CA ILE A 60 10.94 10.53 -6.54
C ILE A 60 11.08 9.92 -7.94
N ARG A 61 9.94 9.60 -8.54
CA ARG A 61 9.84 9.18 -9.94
C ARG A 61 9.02 10.20 -10.71
N SER A 62 9.28 10.29 -12.01
CA SER A 62 8.46 11.10 -12.90
C SER A 62 8.25 10.43 -14.24
N GLU A 63 7.14 10.77 -14.88
CA GLU A 63 6.76 10.29 -16.20
C GLU A 63 6.13 11.42 -17.02
N ARG A 64 6.27 11.32 -18.35
CA ARG A 64 5.60 12.19 -19.33
C ARG A 64 4.69 11.33 -20.20
N PHE A 65 3.52 11.86 -20.52
CA PHE A 65 2.55 11.24 -21.40
C PHE A 65 1.82 12.32 -22.21
N SER A 66 1.01 11.91 -23.19
CA SER A 66 0.32 12.83 -24.11
C SER A 66 -0.58 13.87 -23.42
N GLY A 67 -1.04 13.57 -22.20
CA GLY A 67 -1.89 14.45 -21.38
C GLY A 67 -1.16 15.21 -20.28
N GLY A 68 0.18 15.12 -20.17
CA GLY A 68 0.93 15.89 -19.19
C GLY A 68 2.14 15.17 -18.60
N ARG A 69 2.42 15.49 -17.34
CA ARG A 69 3.52 14.90 -16.57
C ARG A 69 3.03 14.50 -15.19
N LYS A 70 3.57 13.41 -14.64
CA LYS A 70 3.25 12.93 -13.29
C LYS A 70 4.51 12.82 -12.47
N ILE A 71 4.38 13.10 -11.17
CA ILE A 71 5.41 12.93 -10.16
C ILE A 71 4.86 11.96 -9.12
N THR A 72 5.61 10.90 -8.86
CA THR A 72 5.27 9.90 -7.84
C THR A 72 6.33 9.95 -6.74
N ALA A 73 5.91 10.19 -5.50
CA ALA A 73 6.74 9.99 -4.32
C ALA A 73 6.49 8.58 -3.77
N GLU A 74 7.41 7.67 -4.06
CA GLU A 74 7.37 6.30 -3.51
C GLU A 74 7.93 6.30 -2.09
N VAL A 75 7.12 5.86 -1.13
CA VAL A 75 7.52 5.71 0.26
C VAL A 75 8.37 4.44 0.37
N LEU A 76 9.64 4.60 0.73
CA LEU A 76 10.57 3.49 0.93
C LEU A 76 10.61 3.05 2.38
N ASP A 77 10.50 4.00 3.30
CA ASP A 77 10.45 3.75 4.74
C ASP A 77 9.85 4.96 5.47
N ALA A 78 9.13 4.73 6.56
CA ALA A 78 8.58 5.75 7.46
C ALA A 78 8.43 5.15 8.87
N PRO A 79 8.59 5.92 9.95
CA PRO A 79 8.42 5.40 11.31
C PRO A 79 6.96 5.04 11.63
N GLU A 80 5.99 5.72 11.02
CA GLU A 80 4.57 5.49 11.23
C GLU A 80 4.14 4.09 10.76
N ASP A 81 3.10 3.56 11.40
CA ASP A 81 2.41 2.39 10.90
C ASP A 81 1.26 2.76 9.97
N LEU A 82 1.51 2.64 8.67
CA LEU A 82 0.53 2.86 7.61
C LEU A 82 -0.30 1.60 7.29
N SER A 83 -0.43 0.64 8.20
CA SER A 83 -1.24 -0.58 7.97
C SER A 83 -2.75 -0.31 7.90
N THR A 84 -3.25 0.75 8.53
CA THR A 84 -4.68 1.10 8.48
C THR A 84 -4.96 2.07 7.33
N ARG A 85 -6.18 2.02 6.79
CA ARG A 85 -6.57 2.88 5.68
C ARG A 85 -6.56 4.35 6.09
N GLU A 86 -7.01 4.64 7.30
CA GLU A 86 -7.05 5.98 7.86
C GLU A 86 -5.63 6.55 8.00
N ALA A 87 -4.67 5.74 8.48
CA ALA A 87 -3.27 6.16 8.57
C ALA A 87 -2.66 6.43 7.18
N GLN A 88 -2.97 5.58 6.18
CA GLN A 88 -2.55 5.80 4.80
C GLN A 88 -3.11 7.10 4.24
N GLU A 89 -4.41 7.37 4.43
CA GLU A 89 -5.07 8.55 3.87
C GLU A 89 -4.52 9.85 4.48
N VAL A 90 -4.35 9.89 5.80
CA VAL A 90 -3.74 11.04 6.49
C VAL A 90 -2.31 11.27 6.00
N PHE A 91 -1.50 10.21 5.93
CA PHE A 91 -0.12 10.28 5.48
C PHE A 91 -0.02 10.74 4.02
N ILE A 92 -0.78 10.10 3.11
CA ILE A 92 -0.79 10.42 1.68
C ILE A 92 -1.21 11.88 1.47
N THR A 93 -2.25 12.34 2.17
CA THR A 93 -2.73 13.72 2.07
C THR A 93 -1.65 14.69 2.53
N GLY A 94 -1.01 14.44 3.68
CA GLY A 94 0.05 15.31 4.20
C GLY A 94 1.28 15.40 3.28
N VAL A 95 1.74 14.28 2.73
CA VAL A 95 2.87 14.28 1.77
C VAL A 95 2.46 14.95 0.45
N ARG A 96 1.25 14.64 -0.05
CA ARG A 96 0.74 15.24 -1.28
C ARG A 96 0.64 16.75 -1.16
N ASP A 97 0.13 17.27 -0.05
CA ASP A 97 0.06 18.71 0.19
C ASP A 97 1.43 19.39 0.07
N GLN A 98 2.51 18.75 0.52
CA GLN A 98 3.86 19.29 0.35
C GLN A 98 4.36 19.23 -1.09
N ILE A 99 3.98 18.20 -1.86
CA ILE A 99 4.32 18.09 -3.28
C ILE A 99 3.57 19.14 -4.11
N GLU A 100 2.26 19.29 -3.86
CA GLU A 100 1.39 20.20 -4.63
C GLU A 100 1.83 21.66 -4.49
N ARG A 101 2.49 22.04 -3.39
CA ARG A 101 3.09 23.39 -3.22
C ARG A 101 4.03 23.81 -4.34
N PHE A 102 4.57 22.87 -5.12
CA PHE A 102 5.43 23.14 -6.29
C PHE A 102 4.66 23.29 -7.59
N GLY A 103 3.33 23.20 -7.56
CA GLY A 103 2.48 23.16 -8.73
C GLY A 103 1.31 24.11 -8.68
N PHE A 104 0.46 23.98 -9.69
CA PHE A 104 -0.86 24.58 -9.72
C PHE A 104 -1.85 23.57 -10.26
N CYS A 105 -3.12 23.76 -9.90
CA CYS A 105 -4.23 22.98 -10.39
C CYS A 105 -5.44 23.89 -10.58
N ARG A 106 -6.01 23.86 -11.77
CA ARG A 106 -7.21 24.59 -12.18
C ARG A 106 -8.14 23.61 -12.86
N THR A 107 -9.23 23.28 -12.22
CA THR A 107 -10.18 22.30 -12.75
C THR A 107 -11.61 22.82 -12.61
N ASN A 108 -12.47 22.35 -13.51
CA ASN A 108 -13.90 22.43 -13.35
C ASN A 108 -14.47 21.10 -13.88
N PRO A 109 -14.73 20.12 -13.01
CA PRO A 109 -15.25 18.82 -13.40
C PRO A 109 -16.62 18.89 -14.09
N LEU A 110 -17.44 19.92 -13.80
CA LEU A 110 -18.75 20.10 -14.42
C LEU A 110 -18.65 20.55 -15.88
N GLN A 111 -17.47 21.00 -16.31
CA GLN A 111 -17.18 21.47 -17.67
C GLN A 111 -16.10 20.64 -18.36
N ASP A 112 -15.77 19.46 -17.82
CA ASP A 112 -14.68 18.59 -18.30
C ASP A 112 -13.34 19.34 -18.47
N TYR A 113 -13.10 20.38 -17.66
CA TYR A 113 -11.90 21.18 -17.72
C TYR A 113 -10.88 20.71 -16.67
N TRP A 114 -9.68 20.36 -17.14
CA TRP A 114 -8.57 19.95 -16.27
C TRP A 114 -7.24 20.54 -16.75
N ASN A 115 -6.64 21.39 -15.92
CA ASN A 115 -5.34 21.96 -16.19
C ASN A 115 -4.50 21.98 -14.91
N CYS A 116 -3.42 21.21 -14.89
CA CYS A 116 -2.50 21.16 -13.76
C CYS A 116 -1.05 21.15 -14.25
N SER A 117 -0.15 21.61 -13.41
CA SER A 117 1.29 21.59 -13.72
C SER A 117 1.84 20.17 -13.80
N PHE A 118 1.29 19.25 -13.01
CA PHE A 118 1.63 17.83 -12.99
C PHE A 118 0.57 17.07 -12.18
N TYR A 119 0.48 15.76 -12.38
CA TYR A 119 -0.27 14.86 -11.51
C TYR A 119 0.63 14.37 -10.36
N SER A 120 0.09 14.33 -9.14
CA SER A 120 0.82 13.90 -7.94
C SER A 120 0.30 12.55 -7.44
N GLU A 121 1.20 11.63 -7.11
CA GLU A 121 0.90 10.37 -6.44
C GLU A 121 1.87 10.15 -5.28
N VAL A 122 1.34 9.78 -4.11
CA VAL A 122 2.14 9.23 -3.01
C VAL A 122 1.89 7.73 -2.97
N ALA A 123 2.92 6.94 -3.21
CA ALA A 123 2.79 5.51 -3.40
C ALA A 123 3.43 4.74 -2.24
N ILE A 124 2.61 4.06 -1.46
CA ILE A 124 3.05 3.12 -0.43
C ILE A 124 3.16 1.74 -1.09
N ARG A 125 4.39 1.26 -1.30
CA ARG A 125 4.68 0.05 -2.07
C ARG A 125 5.53 -0.94 -1.29
N GLN A 126 5.89 -2.05 -1.94
CA GLN A 126 6.59 -3.19 -1.34
C GLN A 126 7.82 -2.81 -0.50
N ALA A 127 8.55 -1.75 -0.87
CA ALA A 127 9.71 -1.27 -0.10
C ALA A 127 9.34 -0.85 1.32
N TYR A 128 8.38 0.06 1.47
CA TYR A 128 7.86 0.48 2.78
C TYR A 128 7.37 -0.71 3.61
N TRP A 129 6.60 -1.59 2.97
CA TRP A 129 6.04 -2.75 3.66
C TRP A 129 7.10 -3.75 4.12
N GLY A 130 8.15 -3.95 3.32
CA GLY A 130 9.32 -4.72 3.73
C GLY A 130 10.05 -4.11 4.91
N ALA A 131 10.19 -2.78 4.95
CA ALA A 131 10.80 -2.06 6.06
C ALA A 131 9.96 -2.15 7.34
N LEU A 132 8.63 -1.97 7.23
CA LEU A 132 7.70 -2.11 8.35
C LEU A 132 7.74 -3.52 8.95
N ALA A 133 7.71 -4.57 8.10
CA ALA A 133 7.81 -5.95 8.54
C ALA A 133 9.15 -6.26 9.23
N ALA A 134 10.26 -5.64 8.77
CA ALA A 134 11.56 -5.78 9.42
C ALA A 134 11.58 -5.16 10.83
N ARG A 135 10.90 -4.02 11.03
CA ARG A 135 10.78 -3.38 12.36
C ARG A 135 9.87 -4.13 13.32
N ARG A 136 8.73 -4.62 12.85
CA ARG A 136 7.72 -5.30 13.67
C ARG A 136 8.06 -6.75 13.99
N GLY A 137 8.94 -7.34 13.18
CA GLY A 137 9.04 -8.78 13.06
C GLY A 137 7.92 -9.33 12.18
N LYS A 138 8.18 -10.45 11.51
CA LYS A 138 7.19 -11.10 10.64
C LYS A 138 6.04 -11.63 11.49
N ALA A 139 4.81 -11.18 11.21
CA ALA A 139 3.62 -11.77 11.80
C ALA A 139 3.51 -13.25 11.37
N ASN A 140 3.34 -14.14 12.35
CA ASN A 140 3.24 -15.59 12.18
C ASN A 140 4.35 -16.18 11.28
N PRO A 141 5.61 -16.16 11.74
CA PRO A 141 6.72 -16.69 10.94
C PRO A 141 6.53 -18.20 10.73
N VAL A 142 6.75 -18.64 9.49
CA VAL A 142 6.79 -20.06 9.12
C VAL A 142 8.05 -20.29 8.33
N ASP A 143 8.87 -21.26 8.75
CA ASP A 143 10.08 -21.63 8.05
C ASP A 143 9.75 -22.25 6.70
N ASN A 144 10.51 -21.91 5.67
CA ASN A 144 10.26 -22.41 4.31
C ASN A 144 10.98 -23.74 4.06
N LEU A 145 10.63 -24.78 4.83
CA LEU A 145 11.24 -26.11 4.74
C LEU A 145 10.65 -26.96 3.61
N VAL A 146 9.40 -26.66 3.21
CA VAL A 146 8.66 -27.38 2.17
C VAL A 146 8.26 -26.39 1.09
N SER A 147 8.79 -26.58 -0.12
CA SER A 147 8.40 -25.76 -1.28
C SER A 147 6.92 -25.95 -1.64
N LEU A 148 6.32 -24.97 -2.32
CA LEU A 148 4.94 -25.08 -2.81
C LEU A 148 4.73 -26.33 -3.69
N ALA A 149 5.69 -26.66 -4.56
CA ALA A 149 5.60 -27.85 -5.41
C ALA A 149 5.62 -29.14 -4.58
N SER A 150 6.49 -29.22 -3.57
CA SER A 150 6.54 -30.35 -2.64
C SER A 150 5.26 -30.46 -1.82
N PHE A 151 4.73 -29.34 -1.34
CA PHE A 151 3.47 -29.29 -0.62
C PHE A 151 2.30 -29.79 -1.49
N LYS A 152 2.15 -29.29 -2.72
CA LYS A 152 1.12 -29.75 -3.67
C LYS A 152 1.17 -31.26 -3.93
N LYS A 153 2.36 -31.87 -3.93
CA LYS A 153 2.51 -33.33 -4.10
C LYS A 153 2.11 -34.10 -2.84
N ARG A 154 2.37 -33.54 -1.66
CA ARG A 154 2.12 -34.19 -0.36
C ARG A 154 0.69 -34.02 0.14
N LEU A 155 0.05 -32.89 -0.13
CA LEU A 155 -1.35 -32.65 0.23
C LEU A 155 -2.25 -33.69 -0.43
N LYS A 156 -3.10 -34.37 0.36
CA LYS A 156 -4.04 -35.38 -0.11
C LYS A 156 -5.48 -35.04 0.24
N VAL A 157 -6.40 -35.56 -0.57
CA VAL A 157 -7.81 -35.64 -0.18
C VAL A 157 -7.87 -36.49 1.07
N GLY A 158 -8.53 -35.99 2.11
CA GLY A 158 -8.53 -36.63 3.42
C GLY A 158 -7.77 -35.87 4.50
N ASP A 159 -6.75 -35.10 4.12
CA ASP A 159 -6.02 -34.23 5.04
C ASP A 159 -6.94 -33.16 5.63
N SER A 160 -6.62 -32.68 6.83
CA SER A 160 -7.35 -31.60 7.49
C SER A 160 -6.46 -30.37 7.67
N LEU A 161 -7.04 -29.18 7.53
CA LEU A 161 -6.35 -27.93 7.85
C LEU A 161 -7.16 -27.10 8.85
N THR A 162 -6.50 -26.65 9.90
CA THR A 162 -7.06 -25.73 10.90
C THR A 162 -6.63 -24.32 10.57
N LEU A 163 -7.58 -23.41 10.35
CA LEU A 163 -7.24 -22.00 10.08
C LEU A 163 -6.87 -21.30 11.39
N LEU A 164 -5.57 -21.09 11.63
CA LEU A 164 -5.05 -20.45 12.84
C LEU A 164 -5.06 -18.93 12.76
N HIS A 165 -4.82 -18.39 11.57
CA HIS A 165 -4.86 -16.94 11.32
C HIS A 165 -5.40 -16.66 9.93
N ALA A 166 -6.19 -15.59 9.82
CA ALA A 166 -6.60 -15.01 8.56
C ALA A 166 -6.68 -13.49 8.73
N PRO A 167 -6.43 -12.72 7.66
CA PRO A 167 -6.75 -11.31 7.70
C PRO A 167 -8.27 -11.18 7.75
N TYR A 168 -8.74 -10.13 8.43
CA TYR A 168 -10.17 -9.81 8.61
C TYR A 168 -10.96 -10.83 9.44
N GLN A 169 -12.23 -10.53 9.74
CA GLN A 169 -13.13 -11.47 10.41
C GLN A 169 -13.47 -12.64 9.47
N HIS A 170 -12.62 -13.67 9.49
CA HIS A 170 -12.82 -14.86 8.68
C HIS A 170 -13.69 -15.88 9.44
N ARG A 171 -14.89 -16.20 8.91
CA ARG A 171 -15.88 -17.09 9.54
C ARG A 171 -15.36 -18.48 9.94
N ALA A 172 -14.29 -18.95 9.30
CA ALA A 172 -13.70 -20.27 9.55
C ALA A 172 -12.46 -20.22 10.44
N LEU A 173 -12.13 -19.08 11.05
CA LEU A 173 -11.02 -18.95 11.98
C LEU A 173 -11.22 -19.92 13.16
N GLY A 174 -10.18 -20.69 13.49
CA GLY A 174 -10.23 -21.76 14.49
C GLY A 174 -10.86 -23.08 14.00
N ALA A 175 -11.52 -23.10 12.85
CA ALA A 175 -12.17 -24.31 12.33
C ALA A 175 -11.16 -25.24 11.66
N THR A 176 -11.20 -26.52 12.03
CA THR A 176 -10.57 -27.62 11.27
C THR A 176 -11.49 -28.04 10.15
N ARG A 177 -10.98 -28.07 8.91
CA ARG A 177 -11.76 -28.50 7.74
C ARG A 177 -11.02 -29.54 6.93
N LYS A 178 -11.72 -30.59 6.53
CA LYS A 178 -11.18 -31.67 5.69
C LYS A 178 -11.09 -31.25 4.23
N VAL A 179 -10.00 -31.62 3.56
CA VAL A 179 -9.80 -31.48 2.12
C VAL A 179 -10.57 -32.58 1.41
N ILE A 180 -11.54 -32.18 0.58
CA ILE A 180 -12.40 -33.11 -0.18
C ILE A 180 -12.01 -33.21 -1.65
N GLN A 181 -11.28 -32.22 -2.18
CA GLN A 181 -10.83 -32.20 -3.57
C GLN A 181 -9.56 -31.36 -3.71
N ILE A 182 -8.64 -31.78 -4.58
CA ILE A 182 -7.45 -31.02 -4.96
C ILE A 182 -7.47 -30.78 -6.46
N ARG A 183 -7.28 -29.52 -6.87
CA ARG A 183 -7.25 -29.08 -8.27
C ARG A 183 -5.86 -28.49 -8.57
N SER A 184 -5.58 -28.20 -9.83
CA SER A 184 -4.29 -27.61 -10.22
C SER A 184 -4.05 -26.23 -9.59
N LYS A 185 -5.12 -25.43 -9.50
CA LYS A 185 -5.09 -24.05 -9.01
C LYS A 185 -5.40 -23.89 -7.52
N ASP A 186 -6.09 -24.85 -6.90
CA ASP A 186 -6.62 -24.71 -5.54
C ASP A 186 -6.88 -26.08 -4.88
N PHE A 187 -7.31 -26.06 -3.63
CA PHE A 187 -7.89 -27.20 -2.95
C PHE A 187 -9.21 -26.81 -2.26
N VAL A 188 -10.13 -27.77 -2.19
CA VAL A 188 -11.51 -27.57 -1.72
C VAL A 188 -11.68 -28.26 -0.37
N PHE A 189 -12.23 -27.50 0.57
CA PHE A 189 -12.64 -27.97 1.88
C PHE A 189 -14.10 -28.44 1.87
N GLU A 190 -14.46 -29.24 2.86
CA GLU A 190 -15.86 -29.43 3.22
C GLU A 190 -16.60 -28.08 3.45
N GLY A 191 -17.91 -28.06 3.19
CA GLY A 191 -18.72 -26.84 3.32
C GLY A 191 -18.58 -25.82 2.17
N ARG A 192 -18.20 -26.28 0.96
CA ARG A 192 -18.10 -25.44 -0.26
C ARG A 192 -17.16 -24.23 -0.13
N SER A 193 -16.06 -24.40 0.60
CA SER A 193 -14.99 -23.39 0.67
C SER A 193 -13.72 -23.92 0.00
N TYR A 194 -12.89 -23.04 -0.54
CA TYR A 194 -11.64 -23.43 -1.22
C TYR A 194 -10.51 -22.46 -0.86
N CYS A 195 -9.28 -22.86 -1.14
CA CYS A 195 -8.10 -22.04 -0.98
C CYS A 195 -7.21 -22.17 -2.22
N ASP A 196 -6.95 -21.05 -2.88
CA ASP A 196 -6.10 -20.99 -4.06
C ASP A 196 -4.64 -21.19 -3.68
N PHE A 197 -3.90 -21.88 -4.55
CA PHE A 197 -2.46 -21.97 -4.43
C PHE A 197 -1.82 -20.64 -4.83
N PRO A 198 -0.96 -20.05 -3.98
CA PRO A 198 -0.31 -18.79 -4.29
C PRO A 198 0.84 -18.98 -5.30
N ARG A 199 1.48 -17.87 -5.69
CA ARG A 199 2.82 -17.92 -6.30
C ARG A 199 3.83 -18.43 -5.27
N ALA A 200 4.96 -19.00 -5.74
CA ALA A 200 5.98 -19.56 -4.86
C ALA A 200 6.56 -18.54 -3.85
N SER A 201 6.72 -17.27 -4.25
CA SER A 201 7.17 -16.19 -3.37
C SER A 201 6.20 -15.88 -2.21
N ASN A 202 4.95 -16.31 -2.33
CA ASN A 202 3.86 -15.99 -1.42
C ASN A 202 3.48 -17.20 -0.55
N PHE A 203 4.33 -18.23 -0.53
CA PHE A 203 4.12 -19.49 0.18
C PHE A 203 5.27 -19.78 1.15
N ALA A 204 4.93 -20.25 2.35
CA ALA A 204 5.89 -20.87 3.27
C ALA A 204 5.25 -22.06 3.98
N CYS A 205 6.01 -23.13 4.17
CA CYS A 205 5.54 -24.31 4.89
C CYS A 205 6.70 -24.99 5.61
N ASP A 206 6.53 -25.24 6.92
CA ASP A 206 7.54 -25.92 7.74
C ASP A 206 7.30 -27.44 7.84
N GLY A 207 6.30 -27.94 7.12
CA GLY A 207 5.82 -29.33 7.18
C GLY A 207 4.61 -29.53 8.10
N ARG A 208 4.26 -28.54 8.92
CA ARG A 208 3.07 -28.52 9.78
C ARG A 208 2.26 -27.23 9.59
N LEU A 209 2.88 -26.07 9.68
CA LEU A 209 2.26 -24.78 9.42
C LEU A 209 2.39 -24.44 7.94
N VAL A 210 1.31 -23.90 7.37
CA VAL A 210 1.22 -23.49 5.97
C VAL A 210 0.78 -22.03 5.95
N ARG A 211 1.66 -21.15 5.49
CA ARG A 211 1.39 -19.72 5.33
C ARG A 211 1.20 -19.38 3.86
N ILE A 212 0.09 -18.71 3.55
CA ILE A 212 -0.29 -18.28 2.21
C ILE A 212 -0.54 -16.78 2.24
N ALA A 213 0.30 -16.01 1.58
CA ALA A 213 0.07 -14.56 1.46
C ALA A 213 -1.13 -14.29 0.54
N VAL A 214 -2.07 -13.49 1.03
CA VAL A 214 -3.29 -13.06 0.33
C VAL A 214 -3.41 -11.53 0.26
N GLY A 215 -2.36 -10.83 0.70
CA GLY A 215 -2.28 -9.39 0.71
C GLY A 215 -2.31 -8.74 -0.66
N ASN A 216 -2.71 -7.48 -0.67
CA ASN A 216 -2.71 -6.59 -1.83
C ASN A 216 -1.74 -5.43 -1.58
N GLU A 217 -1.76 -4.41 -2.45
CA GLU A 217 -0.86 -3.25 -2.31
C GLU A 217 -1.13 -2.38 -1.07
N HIS A 218 -2.33 -2.47 -0.49
CA HIS A 218 -2.75 -1.74 0.70
C HIS A 218 -2.56 -2.54 2.00
N GLU A 219 -2.55 -3.87 1.91
CA GLU A 219 -2.33 -4.79 3.03
C GLU A 219 -1.43 -5.97 2.63
N PRO A 220 -0.13 -5.74 2.42
CA PRO A 220 0.77 -6.75 1.84
C PRO A 220 1.15 -7.85 2.82
N ASP A 221 1.04 -7.59 4.12
CA ASP A 221 1.29 -8.60 5.15
C ASP A 221 0.07 -9.51 5.37
N ALA A 222 -1.08 -9.28 4.73
CA ALA A 222 -2.26 -10.12 4.89
C ALA A 222 -1.97 -11.56 4.43
N HIS A 223 -2.22 -12.53 5.31
CA HIS A 223 -1.90 -13.94 5.03
C HIS A 223 -2.82 -14.89 5.78
N LEU A 224 -3.08 -16.04 5.18
CA LEU A 224 -3.70 -17.17 5.86
C LEU A 224 -2.60 -18.02 6.51
N LEU A 225 -2.82 -18.46 7.74
CA LEU A 225 -2.01 -19.45 8.42
C LEU A 225 -2.86 -20.66 8.73
N TYR A 226 -2.50 -21.80 8.16
CA TYR A 226 -3.12 -23.07 8.46
C TYR A 226 -2.18 -23.96 9.24
N GLN A 227 -2.74 -24.79 10.13
CA GLN A 227 -2.07 -25.99 10.61
C GLN A 227 -2.55 -27.18 9.79
N TRP A 228 -1.63 -27.88 9.15
CA TRP A 228 -1.89 -29.04 8.33
C TRP A 228 -1.76 -30.32 9.17
N HIS A 229 -2.78 -31.16 9.06
CA HIS A 229 -2.90 -32.45 9.69
C HIS A 229 -3.02 -33.51 8.58
N PRO A 230 -1.91 -34.14 8.18
CA PRO A 230 -1.95 -35.24 7.22
C PRO A 230 -2.87 -36.35 7.72
N GLN A 231 -3.63 -36.96 6.81
CA GLN A 231 -4.38 -38.16 7.14
C GLN A 231 -3.39 -39.24 7.59
N ARG A 232 -3.60 -39.80 8.79
CA ARG A 232 -2.81 -40.95 9.22
C ARG A 232 -3.10 -42.12 8.27
N PRO A 233 -2.08 -42.81 7.74
CA PRO A 233 -2.32 -44.07 7.05
C PRO A 233 -2.93 -45.05 8.07
N GLU A 234 -4.08 -45.61 7.71
CA GLU A 234 -4.65 -46.79 8.39
C GLU A 234 -3.76 -48.02 8.15
#